data_AF-A0A139ABI5-F1
#
_entry.id   AF-A0A139ABI5-F1
#
_cell.length_a   1.000
_cell.length_b   1.000
_cell.length_c   1.000
_cell.angle_alpha   90.00
_cell.angle_beta   90.00
_cell.angle_gamma   90.00
#
_symmetry.space_group_name_H-M   'P 1'
#
loop_
_entity.id
_entity.type
_entity.pdbx_description
1 polymer ?
#
loop_
_entity_poly.entity_id
_entity_poly.type
_entity_poly.pdbx_seq_one_letter_code
_entity_poly.pdbx_strand_id
1 'polypeptide(L)'
;MCAAPGSWSQVLSRALWARSGQAEATGEQDAEVKIVAVDLQPMAPIPGVSCLQGDITLRETAEGIANHFGGGKADLVVCDGAPDVTGLHDMDEYI
;
A
#
# COMPACT_ATOMS: atom_id res chain seq x y z
N MET A 1 -3.27 -1.12 -2.36
CA MET A 1 -3.98 -2.37 -2.70
C MET A 1 -3.77 -2.65 -4.16
N CYS A 2 -3.71 -3.93 -4.55
CA CYS A 2 -3.31 -4.35 -5.91
C CYS A 2 -2.03 -3.63 -6.32
N ALA A 3 -1.02 -3.71 -5.45
CA ALA A 3 0.13 -2.83 -5.49
C ALA A 3 1.23 -3.29 -6.46
N ALA A 4 1.23 -4.52 -6.96
CA ALA A 4 2.27 -5.00 -7.88
C ALA A 4 2.20 -4.22 -9.20
N PRO A 5 3.35 -3.82 -9.80
CA PRO A 5 4.73 -4.11 -9.39
C PRO A 5 5.32 -3.17 -8.31
N GLY A 6 4.57 -2.19 -7.81
CA GLY A 6 4.96 -1.36 -6.67
C GLY A 6 5.17 0.13 -6.97
N SER A 7 4.75 0.64 -8.14
CA SER A 7 4.98 2.04 -8.55
C SER A 7 4.38 3.06 -7.56
N TRP A 8 3.11 2.90 -7.18
CA TRP A 8 2.45 3.76 -6.18
C TRP A 8 3.10 3.63 -4.80
N SER A 9 3.54 2.43 -4.42
CA SER A 9 4.27 2.20 -3.16
C SER A 9 5.59 2.97 -3.13
N GLN A 10 6.31 3.08 -4.25
CA GLN A 10 7.52 3.91 -4.36
C GLN A 10 7.20 5.40 -4.25
N VAL A 11 6.10 5.86 -4.87
CA VAL A 11 5.65 7.26 -4.75
C VAL A 11 5.34 7.58 -3.29
N LEU A 12 4.57 6.74 -2.61
CA LEU A 12 4.21 6.93 -1.20
C LEU A 12 5.44 6.89 -0.27
N SER A 13 6.37 5.96 -0.50
CA SER A 13 7.63 5.90 0.25
C SER A 13 8.43 7.21 0.14
N ARG A 14 8.57 7.77 -1.07
CA ARG A 14 9.28 9.03 -1.29
C ARG A 14 8.53 10.24 -0.73
N ALA A 15 7.21 10.25 -0.86
CA ALA A 15 6.38 11.40 -0.51
C ALA A 15 6.09 11.51 0.99
N LEU A 16 6.03 10.38 1.70
CA LEU A 16 5.63 10.32 3.12
C LEU A 16 6.79 9.88 4.00
N TRP A 17 7.34 8.68 3.76
CA TRP A 17 8.33 8.07 4.65
C TRP A 17 9.71 8.73 4.57
N ALA A 18 10.21 9.01 3.36
CA ALA A 18 11.51 9.67 3.21
C ALA A 18 11.51 11.13 3.72
N ARG A 19 10.33 11.77 3.76
CA ARG A 19 10.17 13.15 4.25
C ARG A 19 10.01 13.22 5.76
N SER A 20 9.38 12.23 6.41
CA SER A 20 9.26 12.20 7.87
C SER A 20 10.62 12.09 8.55
N GLY A 21 11.58 11.37 7.97
CA GLY A 21 12.97 11.32 8.47
C GLY A 21 13.75 12.65 8.40
N GLN A 22 13.24 13.65 7.68
CA GLN A 22 13.83 15.00 7.65
C GLN A 22 13.19 15.94 8.69
N ALA A 23 11.95 15.66 9.11
CA ALA A 23 11.21 16.47 10.08
C ALA A 23 11.73 16.30 11.52
N GLU A 24 12.31 15.14 11.87
CA GLU A 24 12.95 14.90 13.18
C GLU A 24 14.05 15.94 13.50
N ALA A 25 14.69 16.55 12.48
CA ALA A 25 15.67 17.62 12.66
C ALA A 25 15.07 18.95 13.18
N THR A 26 13.74 19.10 13.13
CA THR A 26 13.01 20.32 13.53
C THR A 26 12.30 20.21 14.88
N GLY A 27 12.36 19.06 15.55
CA GLY A 27 11.85 18.87 16.92
C GLY A 27 10.34 18.69 17.04
N GLU A 28 9.60 18.67 15.93
CA GLU A 28 8.21 18.22 15.90
C GLU A 28 8.18 16.68 15.90
N GLN A 29 7.54 16.08 16.92
CA GLN A 29 7.27 14.64 16.96
C GLN A 29 6.23 14.31 15.89
N ASP A 30 6.68 14.15 14.65
CA ASP A 30 5.82 13.67 13.59
C ASP A 30 5.51 12.19 13.84
N ALA A 31 4.25 11.79 13.67
CA ALA A 31 3.83 10.42 13.88
C ALA A 31 4.58 9.48 12.93
N GLU A 32 4.99 8.30 13.43
CA GLU A 32 5.68 7.29 12.63
C GLU A 32 4.88 6.94 11.37
N VAL A 33 5.44 7.24 10.20
CA VAL A 33 4.81 6.91 8.90
C VAL A 33 4.89 5.41 8.65
N LYS A 34 3.72 4.77 8.56
CA LYS A 34 3.58 3.34 8.25
C LYS A 34 2.91 3.15 6.90
N ILE A 35 3.52 2.33 6.05
CA ILE A 35 3.01 2.03 4.70
C ILE A 35 2.98 0.52 4.54
N VAL A 36 1.80 -0.02 4.18
CA VAL A 36 1.62 -1.42 3.81
C VAL A 36 1.11 -1.50 2.37
N ALA A 37 1.76 -2.35 1.57
CA ALA A 37 1.40 -2.62 0.19
C ALA A 37 0.99 -4.08 0.06
N VAL A 38 -0.18 -4.33 -0.51
CA VAL A 38 -0.78 -5.68 -0.61
C VAL A 38 -1.10 -6.02 -2.05
N ASP A 39 -0.71 -7.22 -2.46
CA ASP A 39 -1.02 -7.81 -3.77
C ASP A 39 -1.00 -9.35 -3.69
N LEU A 40 -1.69 -10.01 -4.63
CA LEU A 40 -1.57 -11.46 -4.84
C LEU A 40 -0.19 -11.84 -5.42
N GLN A 41 0.34 -10.98 -6.28
CA GLN A 41 1.63 -11.14 -6.91
C GLN A 41 2.77 -10.69 -5.97
N PRO A 42 3.94 -11.34 -6.05
CA PRO A 42 5.08 -10.92 -5.27
C PRO A 42 5.60 -9.55 -5.75
N MET A 43 6.10 -8.75 -4.82
CA MET A 43 6.76 -7.47 -5.10
C MET A 43 8.19 -7.49 -4.59
N ALA A 44 9.08 -6.77 -5.28
CA ALA A 44 10.39 -6.48 -4.74
C ALA A 44 10.27 -5.62 -3.45
N PRO A 45 11.13 -5.83 -2.44
CA PRO A 45 11.13 -4.99 -1.26
C PRO A 45 11.33 -3.50 -1.60
N ILE A 46 10.53 -2.62 -1.00
CA ILE A 46 10.62 -1.16 -1.18
C ILE A 46 10.94 -0.54 0.19
N PRO A 47 11.97 0.34 0.29
CA PRO A 47 12.30 1.00 1.56
C PRO A 47 11.11 1.74 2.17
N GLY A 48 10.90 1.59 3.47
CA GLY A 48 9.79 2.23 4.19
C GLY A 48 8.40 1.64 3.90
N VAL A 49 8.32 0.51 3.19
CA VAL A 49 7.05 -0.16 2.85
C VAL A 49 7.09 -1.61 3.32
N SER A 50 6.05 -2.02 4.04
CA SER A 50 5.79 -3.43 4.34
C SER A 50 5.04 -4.06 3.17
N CYS A 51 5.72 -4.90 2.39
CA CYS A 51 5.11 -5.65 1.30
C CYS A 51 4.48 -6.94 1.83
N LEU A 52 3.15 -7.04 1.80
CA LEU A 52 2.38 -8.22 2.15
C LEU A 52 1.88 -8.89 0.87
N GLN A 53 2.20 -10.17 0.69
CA GLN A 53 1.58 -10.96 -0.36
C GLN A 53 0.33 -11.64 0.20
N GLY A 54 -0.83 -11.36 -0.38
CA GLY A 54 -2.09 -11.89 0.13
C GLY A 54 -3.29 -11.49 -0.71
N ASP A 55 -4.34 -12.30 -0.61
CA ASP A 55 -5.63 -12.00 -1.22
C ASP A 55 -6.38 -11.00 -0.34
N ILE A 56 -6.72 -9.85 -0.92
CA ILE A 56 -7.39 -8.75 -0.23
C ILE A 56 -8.83 -9.09 0.22
N THR A 57 -9.42 -10.15 -0.33
CA THR A 57 -10.74 -10.66 0.05
C THR A 57 -10.69 -11.57 1.28
N LEU A 58 -9.49 -12.07 1.65
CA LEU A 58 -9.32 -12.95 2.80
C LEU A 58 -9.16 -12.17 4.10
N ARG A 59 -9.79 -12.69 5.16
CA ARG A 59 -9.75 -12.11 6.50
C ARG A 59 -8.33 -12.04 7.07
N GLU A 60 -7.52 -13.06 6.83
CA GLU A 60 -6.12 -13.11 7.28
C GLU A 60 -5.29 -11.93 6.76
N THR A 61 -5.53 -11.51 5.51
CA THR A 61 -4.87 -10.37 4.89
C THR A 61 -5.30 -9.06 5.55
N ALA A 62 -6.60 -8.91 5.81
CA ALA A 62 -7.14 -7.76 6.53
C ALA A 62 -6.60 -7.66 7.97
N GLU A 63 -6.49 -8.80 8.66
CA GLU A 63 -5.88 -8.87 10.01
C GLU A 63 -4.39 -8.55 9.97
N GLY A 64 -3.66 -9.03 8.95
CA GLY A 64 -2.26 -8.66 8.72
C GLY A 64 -2.06 -7.15 8.54
N ILE A 65 -2.93 -6.50 7.75
CA ILE A 65 -2.94 -5.04 7.58
C ILE A 65 -3.23 -4.34 8.91
N ALA A 66 -4.29 -4.74 9.63
CA ALA A 66 -4.68 -4.09 10.89
C ALA A 66 -3.60 -4.22 11.97
N ASN A 67 -2.94 -5.38 12.05
CA ASN A 67 -1.84 -5.63 12.97
C ASN A 67 -0.62 -4.74 12.67
N HIS A 68 -0.35 -4.44 11.39
CA HIS A 68 0.72 -3.52 11.00
C HIS A 68 0.52 -2.11 11.58
N PHE A 69 -0.73 -1.64 11.66
CA PHE A 69 -1.09 -0.36 12.27
C PHE A 69 -1.35 -0.45 13.78
N GLY A 70 -1.09 -1.59 14.42
CA GLY A 70 -1.33 -1.79 15.86
C GLY A 70 -2.80 -1.67 16.26
N GLY A 71 -3.72 -2.04 15.36
CA GLY A 71 -5.17 -1.86 15.56
C GLY A 71 -5.68 -0.45 15.26
N GLY A 72 -4.80 0.49 14.90
CA GLY A 72 -5.18 1.79 14.35
C GLY A 72 -5.79 1.68 12.95
N LYS A 73 -6.50 2.73 12.52
CA LYS A 73 -7.00 2.84 11.15
C LYS A 73 -5.94 3.49 10.26
N ALA A 74 -5.94 3.13 8.98
CA ALA A 74 -5.17 3.85 7.97
C ALA A 74 -5.80 5.21 7.68
N ASP A 75 -4.97 6.23 7.48
CA ASP A 75 -5.41 7.58 7.09
C ASP A 75 -5.74 7.67 5.59
N LEU A 76 -5.08 6.84 4.78
CA LEU A 76 -5.24 6.81 3.33
C LEU A 76 -5.19 5.36 2.82
N VAL A 77 -6.09 5.04 1.89
CA VAL A 77 -6.08 3.78 1.14
C VAL A 77 -6.04 4.12 -0.35
N VAL A 78 -5.08 3.52 -1.07
CA VAL A 78 -4.92 3.67 -2.53
C VAL A 78 -5.07 2.30 -3.20
N CYS A 79 -5.83 2.24 -4.30
CA CYS A 79 -5.96 1.06 -5.15
C CYS A 79 -5.80 1.48 -6.60
N ASP A 80 -4.87 0.85 -7.31
CA ASP A 80 -4.63 1.04 -8.76
C ASP A 80 -4.73 -0.31 -9.49
N GLY A 81 -5.51 -1.23 -8.91
CA GLY A 81 -5.75 -2.54 -9.51
C GLY A 81 -6.76 -2.44 -10.64
N ALA A 82 -6.37 -2.88 -11.83
CA ALA A 82 -7.24 -3.10 -12.97
C ALA A 82 -6.86 -4.44 -13.63
N PRO A 83 -7.84 -5.24 -14.09
CA PRO A 83 -7.54 -6.43 -14.88
C PRO A 83 -7.01 -6.06 -16.28
N ASP A 84 -6.49 -7.05 -17.00
CA ASP A 84 -6.13 -6.90 -18.41
C ASP A 84 -7.39 -6.60 -19.24
N VAL A 85 -7.35 -5.52 -20.03
CA VAL A 85 -8.47 -5.12 -20.87
C VAL A 85 -8.66 -6.06 -22.06
N THR A 86 -9.89 -6.50 -22.27
CA THR A 86 -10.25 -7.44 -23.35
C THR A 86 -10.71 -6.74 -24.63
N GLY A 87 -11.11 -5.47 -24.53
CA GLY A 87 -11.70 -4.68 -25.62
C GLY A 87 -13.21 -4.81 -25.74
N LEU A 88 -13.85 -5.62 -24.87
CA LEU A 88 -15.29 -5.70 -24.73
C LEU A 88 -15.69 -4.77 -23.58
N HIS A 89 -16.07 -3.54 -23.91
CA HIS A 89 -16.34 -2.48 -22.92
C HIS A 89 -17.28 -2.91 -21.80
N ASP A 90 -18.39 -3.58 -22.13
CA ASP A 90 -19.37 -4.03 -21.14
C ASP A 90 -18.77 -5.01 -20.11
N MET A 91 -17.76 -5.79 -20.54
CA MET A 91 -17.06 -6.74 -19.68
C MET A 91 -15.93 -6.07 -18.92
N ASP A 92 -15.14 -5.22 -19.58
CA ASP A 92 -13.98 -4.52 -18.99
C ASP A 92 -14.38 -3.46 -17.94
N GLU A 93 -15.61 -2.93 -18.00
CA GLU A 93 -16.12 -2.01 -16.98
C GLU A 93 -16.62 -2.74 -15.72
N TYR A 94 -17.16 -3.94 -15.90
CA TYR A 94 -17.82 -4.69 -14.81
C TYR A 94 -16.88 -5.64 -14.08
N ILE A 95 -15.90 -6.19 -14.80
CA ILE A 95 -14.90 -7.14 -14.30
C ILE A 95 -13.61 -6.38 -14.01
#